data_AF-A0A5E4MAW6-F1
#
_entry.id   AF-A0A5E4MAW6-F1
#
_cell.length_a   1.000
_cell.length_b   1.000
_cell.length_c   1.000
_cell.angle_alpha   90.00
_cell.angle_beta   90.00
_cell.angle_gamma   90.00
#
_symmetry.space_group_name_H-M   'P 1'
#
loop_
_entity.id
_entity.type
_entity.pdbx_description
1 polymer ?
#
loop_
_entity_poly.entity_id
_entity_poly.type
_entity_poly.pdbx_seq_one_letter_code
_entity_poly.pdbx_strand_id
1 'polypeptide(L)'
;MVIECTKTEKEKLFSQSNGALLPGYTGHCPTLKFRFGKRYGANTLEIIQELREKGVLKQCDLKNVYLRNSPLDELPPKPSSNDLKINIDKQESINTYQRYILGYTGYIPGMHFRYGKTFCRLAQECEENMLVKLSSEQSRKAIERPVRFLPPKMVPDKANMRLQHTLNKYKRSKDFKDHKVTPELPPIAGYTGHIPKLKVSNISVSLPFHHSAKLGLSVLKQENENAVKENTR
;
A
#
# COMPACT_ATOMS: atom_id res chain seq x y z
N MET A 1 5.53 4.12 15.37
CA MET A 1 5.15 4.28 16.79
C MET A 1 4.06 5.34 16.81
N VAL A 2 2.80 4.94 16.92
CA VAL A 2 1.68 5.90 17.06
C VAL A 2 1.56 6.14 18.56
N ILE A 3 1.86 7.37 18.99
CA ILE A 3 1.73 7.74 20.40
C ILE A 3 0.24 8.03 20.60
N GLU A 4 -0.46 7.16 21.34
CA GLU A 4 -1.84 7.39 21.73
C GLU A 4 -1.86 8.46 22.83
N CYS A 5 -2.20 9.69 22.46
CA CYS A 5 -2.43 10.77 23.42
C CYS A 5 -3.91 10.78 23.84
N THR A 6 -4.17 10.98 25.13
CA THR A 6 -5.53 11.21 25.62
C THR A 6 -6.11 12.51 25.04
N LYS A 7 -7.44 12.59 24.93
CA LYS A 7 -8.11 13.78 24.36
C LYS A 7 -7.73 15.06 25.10
N THR A 8 -7.61 15.00 26.43
CA THR A 8 -7.21 16.11 27.29
C THR A 8 -5.77 16.55 27.06
N GLU A 9 -4.83 15.62 26.91
CA GLU A 9 -3.43 15.93 26.57
C GLU A 9 -3.32 16.59 25.20
N LYS A 10 -4.09 16.08 24.23
CA LYS A 10 -4.15 16.64 22.88
C LYS A 10 -4.69 18.07 22.90
N GLU A 11 -5.81 18.31 23.58
CA GLU A 11 -6.38 19.64 23.74
C GLU A 11 -5.42 20.59 24.46
N LYS A 12 -4.75 20.12 25.52
CA LYS A 12 -3.69 20.87 26.22
C LYS A 12 -2.57 21.25 25.25
N LEU A 13 -2.06 20.33 24.44
CA LEU A 13 -0.97 20.60 23.50
C LEU A 13 -1.35 21.70 22.49
N PHE A 14 -2.55 21.62 21.90
CA PHE A 14 -3.01 22.60 20.89
C PHE A 14 -3.38 23.95 21.50
N SER A 15 -3.88 23.98 22.74
CA SER A 15 -4.20 25.24 23.43
C SER A 15 -2.94 25.99 23.89
N GLN A 16 -1.80 25.33 24.04
CA GLN A 16 -0.55 25.99 24.47
C GLN A 16 0.02 27.02 23.47
N SER A 17 -0.50 27.14 22.25
CA SER A 17 -0.10 28.18 21.27
C SER A 17 -1.12 29.31 21.14
N ASN A 18 -2.26 29.24 21.84
CA ASN A 18 -3.27 30.29 21.77
C ASN A 18 -2.73 31.57 22.41
N GLY A 19 -2.66 32.65 21.63
CA GLY A 19 -2.12 33.96 22.06
C GLY A 19 -0.61 34.12 21.90
N ALA A 20 0.09 33.09 21.38
CA ALA A 20 1.50 33.19 20.99
C ALA A 20 1.65 33.83 19.59
N LEU A 21 2.86 34.30 19.27
CA LEU A 21 3.19 34.67 17.88
C LEU A 21 3.26 33.42 17.00
N LEU A 22 2.79 33.54 15.76
CA LEU A 22 2.84 32.45 14.80
C LEU A 22 4.30 32.14 14.40
N PRO A 23 4.66 30.86 14.24
CA PRO A 23 5.94 30.49 13.64
C PRO A 23 6.07 31.15 12.26
N GLY A 24 7.15 31.89 12.04
CA GLY A 24 7.35 32.68 10.81
C GLY A 24 6.92 34.15 10.89
N TYR A 25 6.48 34.64 12.06
CA TYR A 25 6.34 36.07 12.29
C TYR A 25 7.69 36.79 12.11
N THR A 26 7.74 37.71 11.15
CA THR A 26 8.95 38.46 10.77
C THR A 26 9.08 39.81 11.47
N GLY A 27 8.08 40.19 12.27
CA GLY A 27 8.11 41.43 13.05
C GLY A 27 8.99 41.33 14.30
N HIS A 28 9.15 42.46 14.99
CA HIS A 28 9.92 42.53 16.22
C HIS A 28 9.18 41.84 17.39
N CYS A 29 9.87 40.94 18.10
CA CYS A 29 9.43 40.40 19.38
C CYS A 29 10.44 40.82 20.46
N PRO A 30 10.03 41.67 21.43
CA PRO A 30 10.93 42.13 22.48
C PRO A 30 11.49 40.96 23.29
N THR A 31 12.71 41.08 23.79
CA THR A 31 13.40 40.12 24.68
C THR A 31 13.55 38.67 24.18
N LEU A 32 13.00 38.33 23.00
CA LEU A 32 13.07 36.98 22.42
C LEU A 32 14.50 36.48 22.25
N LYS A 33 15.43 37.36 21.87
CA LYS A 33 16.86 37.02 21.69
C LYS A 33 17.53 36.51 22.98
N PHE A 34 16.96 36.79 24.14
CA PHE A 34 17.49 36.36 25.44
C PHE A 34 16.78 35.11 25.99
N ARG A 35 15.81 34.55 25.26
CA ARG A 35 15.04 33.38 25.66
C ARG A 35 15.39 32.18 24.78
N PHE A 36 15.93 31.14 25.40
CA PHE A 36 16.36 29.91 24.75
C PHE A 36 15.88 28.68 25.53
N GLY A 37 15.90 27.51 24.90
CA GLY A 37 15.53 26.23 25.52
C GLY A 37 14.04 25.87 25.50
N LYS A 38 13.14 26.81 25.16
CA LYS A 38 11.71 26.53 24.90
C LYS A 38 11.36 26.71 23.43
N ARG A 39 10.24 26.11 23.00
CA ARG A 39 9.68 26.32 21.66
C ARG A 39 9.28 27.78 21.44
N TYR A 40 9.35 28.25 20.19
CA TYR A 40 9.05 29.64 19.81
C TYR A 40 7.73 30.16 20.36
N GLY A 41 6.65 29.37 20.22
CA GLY A 41 5.33 29.74 20.74
C GLY A 41 5.29 29.90 22.27
N ALA A 42 6.05 29.09 23.02
CA ALA A 42 6.09 29.22 24.47
C ALA A 42 6.85 30.48 24.92
N ASN A 43 8.02 30.75 24.31
CA ASN A 43 8.79 31.96 24.61
C ASN A 43 7.99 33.23 24.28
N THR A 44 7.37 33.29 23.10
CA THR A 44 6.61 34.48 22.68
C THR A 44 5.37 34.71 23.52
N LEU A 45 4.69 33.65 23.95
CA LEU A 45 3.55 33.73 24.87
C LEU A 45 3.97 34.27 26.24
N GLU A 46 5.05 33.75 26.83
CA GLU A 46 5.59 34.26 28.11
C GLU A 46 6.00 35.73 27.99
N ILE A 47 6.68 36.12 26.91
CA ILE A 47 7.05 37.51 26.64
C ILE A 47 5.81 38.40 26.54
N ILE A 48 4.78 37.97 25.80
CA ILE A 48 3.54 38.74 25.65
C ILE A 48 2.82 38.89 27.00
N GLN A 49 2.82 37.85 27.84
CA GLN A 49 2.28 37.90 29.19
C GLN A 49 3.06 38.87 30.08
N GLU A 50 4.40 38.76 30.13
CA GLU A 50 5.27 39.66 30.90
C GLU A 50 5.10 41.12 30.49
N LEU A 51 4.99 41.39 29.19
CA LEU A 51 4.78 42.74 28.67
C LEU A 51 3.38 43.28 29.00
N ARG A 52 2.37 42.40 29.08
CA ARG A 52 1.01 42.76 29.52
C ARG A 52 0.99 43.09 31.01
N GLU A 53 1.64 42.28 31.83
CA GLU A 53 1.76 42.50 33.27
C GLU A 53 2.48 43.81 33.59
N LYS A 54 3.54 44.12 32.83
CA LYS A 54 4.30 45.38 32.96
C LYS A 54 3.58 46.60 32.37
N GLY A 55 2.39 46.42 31.77
CA GLY A 55 1.63 47.50 31.14
C GLY A 55 2.27 48.11 29.90
N VAL A 56 3.34 47.52 29.37
CA VAL A 56 4.04 47.96 28.15
C VAL A 56 3.19 47.65 26.92
N LEU A 57 2.64 46.44 26.89
CA LEU A 57 1.52 46.13 26.03
C LEU A 57 0.26 46.51 26.80
N LYS A 58 -0.33 47.66 26.46
CA LYS A 58 -1.73 47.92 26.81
C LYS A 58 -2.53 46.71 26.31
N GLN A 59 -3.65 46.38 26.96
CA GLN A 59 -4.69 45.59 26.30
C GLN A 59 -5.22 46.43 25.12
N CYS A 60 -4.42 46.64 24.07
CA CYS A 60 -4.97 46.80 22.75
C CYS A 60 -5.64 45.46 22.53
N ASP A 61 -6.96 45.45 22.64
CA ASP A 61 -7.76 44.38 22.08
C ASP A 61 -7.15 44.13 20.70
N LEU A 62 -6.48 42.99 20.48
CA LEU A 62 -5.94 42.68 19.16
C LEU A 62 -7.07 42.67 18.11
N LYS A 63 -8.32 42.60 18.57
CA LYS A 63 -9.55 42.84 17.81
C LYS A 63 -9.77 44.29 17.33
N ASN A 64 -9.14 45.30 17.91
CA ASN A 64 -9.48 46.71 17.66
C ASN A 64 -8.40 47.50 16.88
N VAL A 65 -7.16 47.03 16.80
CA VAL A 65 -6.07 47.80 16.14
C VAL A 65 -5.80 47.34 14.70
N TYR A 66 -5.88 46.05 14.39
CA TYR A 66 -5.65 45.51 13.04
C TYR A 66 -6.93 45.17 12.27
N LEU A 67 -8.08 45.29 12.92
CA LEU A 67 -9.40 44.95 12.39
C LEU A 67 -10.30 46.15 12.21
N ARG A 68 -9.89 47.37 12.61
CA ARG A 68 -10.66 48.59 12.31
C ARG A 68 -10.84 48.72 10.79
N ASN A 69 -12.05 48.41 10.34
CA ASN A 69 -12.52 48.46 8.95
C ASN A 69 -12.01 47.33 8.04
N SER A 70 -11.78 46.12 8.58
CA SER A 70 -11.63 44.95 7.72
C SER A 70 -12.98 44.61 7.08
N PRO A 71 -13.09 44.34 5.76
CA PRO A 71 -14.32 43.86 5.14
C PRO A 71 -14.90 42.56 5.77
N LEU A 72 -14.15 41.92 6.67
CA LEU A 72 -14.62 40.80 7.49
C LEU A 72 -15.48 41.22 8.70
N ASP A 73 -15.49 42.48 9.11
CA ASP A 73 -16.33 42.97 10.23
C ASP A 73 -17.82 43.10 9.84
N GLU A 74 -18.12 43.12 8.54
CA GLU A 74 -19.50 43.03 8.02
C GLU A 74 -20.03 41.59 8.04
N LEU A 75 -19.19 40.60 8.35
CA LEU A 75 -19.65 39.23 8.55
C LEU A 75 -20.27 39.09 9.95
N PRO A 76 -21.38 38.36 10.07
CA PRO A 76 -22.09 38.22 11.34
C PRO A 76 -21.14 37.68 12.43
N PRO A 77 -21.30 38.14 13.69
CA PRO A 77 -20.43 37.76 14.78
C PRO A 77 -20.39 36.23 14.93
N LYS A 78 -19.17 35.69 15.00
CA LYS A 78 -18.94 34.25 15.20
C LYS A 78 -19.67 33.82 16.48
N PRO A 79 -20.54 32.79 16.42
CA PRO A 79 -21.30 32.36 17.58
C PRO A 79 -20.34 31.89 18.69
N SER A 80 -20.69 32.27 19.92
CA SER A 80 -20.05 31.83 21.16
C SER A 80 -19.97 30.29 21.20
N SER A 81 -18.89 29.76 21.77
CA SER A 81 -18.65 28.32 21.92
C SER A 81 -19.78 27.55 22.61
N ASN A 82 -20.71 28.26 23.27
CA ASN A 82 -21.81 27.66 24.02
C ASN A 82 -23.12 27.56 23.21
N ASP A 83 -23.21 28.15 22.02
CA ASP A 83 -24.41 28.11 21.16
C ASP A 83 -24.34 27.05 20.06
N LEU A 84 -23.31 26.20 20.05
CA LEU A 84 -23.08 25.13 19.06
C LEU A 84 -23.98 23.89 19.23
N LYS A 85 -25.26 24.10 19.56
CA LYS A 85 -26.30 23.07 19.44
C LYS A 85 -27.29 23.45 18.36
N ILE A 86 -26.88 23.52 17.10
CA ILE A 86 -27.82 23.56 15.97
C ILE A 86 -27.33 22.68 14.81
N ASN A 87 -28.18 21.68 14.55
CA ASN A 87 -28.41 20.86 13.35
C ASN A 87 -27.28 20.17 12.59
N ILE A 88 -27.55 18.89 12.36
CA ILE A 88 -26.68 17.79 11.93
C ILE A 88 -26.40 17.75 10.42
N ASP A 89 -26.99 18.63 9.61
CA ASP A 89 -27.00 18.42 8.15
C ASP A 89 -26.43 19.59 7.37
N LYS A 90 -25.09 19.62 7.21
CA LYS A 90 -24.31 20.03 6.01
C LYS A 90 -22.92 20.57 6.39
N GLN A 91 -21.90 19.76 6.07
CA GLN A 91 -20.49 20.13 5.82
C GLN A 91 -19.65 20.66 7.01
N GLU A 92 -19.12 19.72 7.79
CA GLU A 92 -17.70 19.54 8.15
C GLU A 92 -16.77 20.77 8.25
N SER A 93 -17.18 21.85 8.91
CA SER A 93 -16.27 22.93 9.32
C SER A 93 -15.81 22.77 10.77
N ILE A 94 -15.54 21.53 11.22
CA ILE A 94 -14.86 21.31 12.50
C ILE A 94 -13.40 21.68 12.28
N ASN A 95 -13.07 22.95 12.57
CA ASN A 95 -11.74 23.51 12.83
C ASN A 95 -10.56 22.58 12.47
N THR A 96 -10.35 22.36 11.17
CA THR A 96 -9.32 21.47 10.63
C THR A 96 -7.91 21.97 10.94
N TYR A 97 -7.78 23.27 11.23
CA TYR A 97 -6.54 23.92 11.67
C TYR A 97 -6.00 23.37 12.99
N GLN A 98 -6.81 22.72 13.83
CA GLN A 98 -6.36 22.16 15.10
C GLN A 98 -5.77 20.74 14.98
N ARG A 99 -5.78 20.09 13.81
CA ARG A 99 -5.21 18.73 13.68
C ARG A 99 -3.70 18.70 13.51
N TYR A 100 -3.11 19.73 12.90
CA TYR A 100 -1.71 19.72 12.52
C TYR A 100 -0.95 20.87 13.17
N ILE A 101 0.25 20.57 13.66
CA ILE A 101 1.15 21.58 14.22
C ILE A 101 1.78 22.32 13.04
N LEU A 102 1.47 23.62 12.91
CA LEU A 102 2.12 24.46 11.90
C LEU A 102 3.64 24.50 12.15
N GLY A 103 4.43 24.33 11.10
CA GLY A 103 5.88 24.26 11.21
C GLY A 103 6.42 22.90 11.68
N TYR A 104 5.59 21.86 11.74
CA TYR A 104 6.08 20.50 11.93
C TYR A 104 6.96 20.09 10.74
N THR A 105 8.25 19.86 11.02
CA THR A 105 9.26 19.42 10.04
C THR A 105 9.50 17.91 10.06
N GLY A 106 8.77 17.17 10.89
CA GLY A 106 8.90 15.72 11.00
C GLY A 106 8.28 14.95 9.83
N TYR A 107 8.37 13.62 9.91
CA TYR A 107 7.93 12.73 8.84
C TYR A 107 6.40 12.61 8.77
N ILE A 108 5.82 12.95 7.62
CA ILE A 108 4.42 12.66 7.27
C ILE A 108 4.40 11.58 6.18
N PRO A 109 3.80 10.40 6.44
CA PRO A 109 3.77 9.29 5.49
C PRO A 109 3.20 9.70 4.13
N GLY A 110 3.95 9.48 3.05
CA GLY A 110 3.52 9.79 1.68
C GLY A 110 3.58 11.27 1.29
N MET A 111 4.05 12.17 2.16
CA MET A 111 4.12 13.61 1.86
C MET A 111 5.38 14.02 1.11
N HIS A 112 6.46 13.23 1.20
CA HIS A 112 7.79 13.55 0.72
C HIS A 112 7.91 13.75 -0.81
N PHE A 113 6.90 13.39 -1.60
CA PHE A 113 6.82 13.63 -3.05
C PHE A 113 5.57 14.44 -3.47
N ARG A 114 4.89 15.11 -2.54
CA ARG A 114 3.65 15.85 -2.83
C ARG A 114 3.88 17.34 -2.60
N TYR A 115 3.68 18.13 -3.65
CA TYR A 115 3.93 19.58 -3.66
C TYR A 115 2.79 20.32 -4.34
N GLY A 116 2.82 21.66 -4.32
CA GLY A 116 1.87 22.51 -5.04
C GLY A 116 0.53 22.78 -4.35
N LYS A 117 0.35 22.34 -3.09
CA LYS A 117 -0.79 22.67 -2.24
C LYS A 117 -0.30 23.18 -0.88
N THR A 118 -1.18 23.80 -0.10
CA THR A 118 -0.85 24.20 1.28
C THR A 118 -0.51 22.98 2.14
N PHE A 119 0.39 23.15 3.10
CA PHE A 119 0.85 22.08 3.99
C PHE A 119 -0.32 21.33 4.64
N CYS A 120 -1.32 22.07 5.15
CA CYS A 120 -2.50 21.49 5.80
C CYS A 120 -3.26 20.56 4.84
N ARG A 121 -3.49 20.99 3.60
CA ARG A 121 -4.21 20.21 2.58
C ARG A 121 -3.45 18.92 2.23
N LEU A 122 -2.13 19.02 2.10
CA LEU A 122 -1.27 17.85 1.81
C LEU A 122 -1.26 16.86 2.97
N ALA A 123 -1.15 17.35 4.21
CA ALA A 123 -1.14 16.50 5.40
C ALA A 123 -2.46 15.73 5.56
N GLN A 124 -3.61 16.39 5.32
CA GLN A 124 -4.93 15.75 5.31
C GLN A 124 -5.03 14.64 4.27
N GLU A 125 -4.70 14.97 3.03
CA GLU A 125 -4.75 13.99 1.94
C GLU A 125 -3.78 12.81 2.19
N CYS A 126 -2.63 13.05 2.84
CA CYS A 126 -1.71 11.97 3.22
C CYS A 126 -2.28 11.07 4.33
N GLU A 127 -2.93 11.67 5.33
CA GLU A 127 -3.60 10.94 6.42
C GLU A 127 -4.71 10.05 5.88
N GLU A 128 -5.58 10.60 5.02
CA GLU A 128 -6.67 9.85 4.39
C GLU A 128 -6.13 8.64 3.60
N ASN A 129 -5.12 8.87 2.76
CA ASN A 129 -4.47 7.81 2.00
C ASN A 129 -3.83 6.75 2.92
N MET A 130 -3.28 7.15 4.06
CA MET A 130 -2.72 6.23 5.05
C MET A 130 -3.81 5.39 5.73
N LEU A 131 -4.94 5.99 6.11
CA LEU A 131 -6.08 5.28 6.71
C LEU A 131 -6.65 4.23 5.76
N VAL A 132 -6.79 4.58 4.46
CA VAL A 132 -7.23 3.63 3.42
C VAL A 132 -6.22 2.48 3.24
N LYS A 133 -4.92 2.78 3.27
CA LYS A 133 -3.88 1.74 3.24
C LYS A 133 -3.91 0.83 4.48
N LEU A 134 -4.18 1.39 5.65
CA LEU A 134 -4.30 0.61 6.89
C LEU A 134 -5.54 -0.29 6.87
N SER A 135 -6.69 0.19 6.40
CA SER A 135 -7.92 -0.62 6.32
C SER A 135 -7.80 -1.74 5.28
N SER A 136 -7.21 -1.47 4.13
CA SER A 136 -6.91 -2.49 3.11
C SER A 136 -5.92 -3.54 3.62
N GLU A 137 -4.85 -3.14 4.32
CA GLU A 137 -3.92 -4.11 4.94
C GLU A 137 -4.57 -4.92 6.07
N GLN A 138 -5.49 -4.34 6.85
CA GLN A 138 -6.24 -5.09 7.87
C GLN A 138 -7.16 -6.13 7.25
N SER A 139 -7.89 -5.78 6.18
CA SER A 139 -8.74 -6.74 5.46
C SER A 139 -7.91 -7.83 4.78
N ARG A 140 -6.78 -7.47 4.15
CA ARG A 140 -5.83 -8.44 3.59
C ARG A 140 -5.31 -9.38 4.66
N LYS A 141 -4.85 -8.88 5.81
CA LYS A 141 -4.43 -9.72 6.96
C LYS A 141 -5.55 -10.56 7.54
N ALA A 142 -6.81 -10.11 7.50
CA ALA A 142 -7.94 -10.91 7.98
C ALA A 142 -8.21 -12.11 7.05
N ILE A 143 -8.02 -11.94 5.73
CA ILE A 143 -8.15 -13.00 4.73
C ILE A 143 -6.90 -13.91 4.73
N GLU A 144 -5.72 -13.31 4.75
CA GLU A 144 -4.42 -13.99 4.72
C GLU A 144 -4.01 -14.55 6.06
N ARG A 145 -4.75 -14.28 7.16
CA ARG A 145 -4.62 -15.06 8.41
C ARG A 145 -4.76 -16.49 7.97
N PRO A 146 -3.67 -17.28 7.91
CA PRO A 146 -3.86 -18.68 7.67
C PRO A 146 -4.73 -19.11 8.85
N VAL A 147 -5.90 -19.69 8.56
CA VAL A 147 -6.40 -20.74 9.43
C VAL A 147 -5.15 -21.56 9.69
N ARG A 148 -4.62 -21.52 10.91
CA ARG A 148 -3.44 -22.31 11.24
C ARG A 148 -3.89 -23.71 10.94
N PHE A 149 -3.57 -24.22 9.75
CA PHE A 149 -3.61 -25.62 9.43
C PHE A 149 -2.52 -26.15 10.36
N LEU A 150 -2.90 -26.38 11.61
CA LEU A 150 -2.22 -27.36 12.43
C LEU A 150 -2.18 -28.57 11.50
N PRO A 151 -0.99 -29.01 11.07
CA PRO A 151 -0.91 -30.19 10.24
C PRO A 151 -1.72 -31.28 10.96
N PRO A 152 -2.67 -31.95 10.28
CA PRO A 152 -3.50 -32.95 10.94
C PRO A 152 -2.55 -33.91 11.66
N LYS A 153 -2.77 -34.15 12.96
CA LYS A 153 -1.98 -35.11 13.73
C LYS A 153 -2.05 -36.43 12.97
N MET A 154 -0.93 -36.86 12.39
CA MET A 154 -0.84 -38.12 11.66
C MET A 154 -1.10 -39.25 12.65
N VAL A 155 -2.26 -39.90 12.51
CA VAL A 155 -2.55 -41.14 13.20
C VAL A 155 -1.88 -42.27 12.41
N PRO A 156 -1.05 -43.12 13.03
CA PRO A 156 -0.40 -44.21 12.32
C PRO A 156 -1.43 -45.31 12.01
N ASP A 157 -2.04 -45.26 10.83
CA ASP A 157 -2.94 -46.30 10.34
C ASP A 157 -2.13 -47.49 9.81
N LYS A 158 -1.94 -48.51 10.65
CA LYS A 158 -1.29 -49.77 10.25
C LYS A 158 -2.04 -50.56 9.15
N ALA A 159 -3.28 -50.19 8.81
CA ALA A 159 -4.15 -50.97 7.91
C ALA A 159 -4.91 -50.14 6.87
N ASN A 160 -4.31 -49.09 6.31
CA ASN A 160 -5.02 -48.25 5.35
C ASN A 160 -4.89 -48.79 3.91
N MET A 161 -5.93 -49.46 3.39
CA MET A 161 -6.03 -49.89 1.98
C MET A 161 -5.80 -48.72 1.01
N ARG A 162 -6.15 -47.50 1.42
CA ARG A 162 -5.94 -46.28 0.65
C ARG A 162 -4.45 -45.98 0.47
N LEU A 163 -3.63 -46.18 1.51
CA LEU A 163 -2.17 -46.04 1.43
C LEU A 163 -1.59 -47.07 0.47
N GLN A 164 -1.97 -48.35 0.59
CA GLN A 164 -1.52 -49.40 -0.32
C GLN A 164 -1.90 -49.09 -1.77
N HIS A 165 -3.13 -48.63 -2.02
CA HIS A 165 -3.57 -48.21 -3.35
C HIS A 165 -2.74 -47.02 -3.87
N THR A 166 -2.47 -46.01 -3.04
CA THR A 166 -1.61 -44.87 -3.44
C THR A 166 -0.17 -45.29 -3.71
N LEU A 167 0.39 -46.21 -2.90
CA LEU A 167 1.74 -46.75 -3.07
C LEU A 167 1.85 -47.57 -4.35
N ASN A 168 0.85 -48.40 -4.63
CA ASN A 168 0.76 -49.19 -5.87
C ASN A 168 0.55 -48.29 -7.10
N LYS A 169 -0.25 -47.22 -6.99
CA LYS A 169 -0.40 -46.21 -8.04
C LYS A 169 0.91 -45.49 -8.32
N TYR A 170 1.65 -45.12 -7.26
CA TYR A 170 2.94 -44.46 -7.39
C TYR A 170 3.98 -45.37 -8.04
N LYS A 171 4.09 -46.63 -7.61
CA LYS A 171 4.96 -47.64 -8.25
C LYS A 171 4.62 -47.80 -9.73
N ARG A 172 3.34 -48.00 -10.08
CA ARG A 172 2.86 -48.06 -11.48
C ARG A 172 3.16 -46.80 -12.30
N SER A 173 3.26 -45.64 -11.67
CA SER A 173 3.59 -44.39 -12.37
C SER A 173 5.10 -44.23 -12.61
N LYS A 174 5.93 -44.87 -11.78
CA LYS A 174 7.39 -44.88 -11.90
C LYS A 174 7.91 -46.02 -12.77
N ASP A 175 7.10 -47.04 -13.01
CA ASP A 175 7.40 -48.07 -14.00
C ASP A 175 7.58 -47.40 -15.37
N PHE A 176 8.75 -47.61 -15.98
CA PHE A 176 9.07 -47.08 -17.30
C PHE A 176 8.05 -47.64 -18.30
N LYS A 177 7.16 -46.78 -18.79
CA LYS A 177 6.27 -47.15 -19.88
C LYS A 177 7.08 -47.11 -21.15
N ASP A 178 7.17 -48.24 -21.85
CA ASP A 178 7.71 -48.32 -23.21
C ASP A 178 6.84 -47.49 -24.16
N HIS A 179 7.07 -46.19 -24.17
CA HIS A 179 6.47 -45.28 -25.12
C HIS A 179 7.18 -45.47 -26.46
N LYS A 180 6.56 -46.25 -27.35
CA LYS A 180 7.02 -46.35 -28.74
C LYS A 180 6.93 -44.98 -29.39
N VAL A 181 8.02 -44.55 -30.02
CA VAL A 181 8.08 -43.30 -30.76
C VAL A 181 7.09 -43.39 -31.93
N THR A 182 6.08 -42.52 -31.93
CA THR A 182 5.00 -42.51 -32.94
C THR A 182 4.77 -41.08 -33.43
N PRO A 183 4.08 -40.88 -34.58
CA PRO A 183 3.77 -39.53 -35.07
C PRO A 183 2.93 -38.71 -34.08
N GLU A 184 2.12 -39.36 -33.24
CA GLU A 184 1.29 -38.69 -32.22
C GLU A 184 2.09 -38.27 -31.00
N LEU A 185 3.16 -39.01 -30.69
CA LEU A 185 4.08 -38.72 -29.59
C LEU A 185 5.53 -38.68 -30.13
N PRO A 186 5.90 -37.63 -30.88
CA PRO A 186 7.25 -37.48 -31.42
C PRO A 186 8.26 -37.22 -30.28
N PRO A 187 9.55 -37.49 -30.52
CA PRO A 187 10.60 -37.26 -29.53
C PRO A 187 10.66 -35.78 -29.13
N ILE A 188 11.05 -35.53 -27.88
CA ILE A 188 11.20 -34.18 -27.32
C ILE A 188 12.36 -33.43 -27.96
N ALA A 189 12.29 -32.09 -27.91
CA ALA A 189 13.41 -31.24 -28.29
C ALA A 189 14.65 -31.58 -27.45
N GLY A 190 15.80 -31.72 -28.10
CA GLY A 190 17.05 -32.19 -27.47
C GLY A 190 17.31 -33.69 -27.63
N TYR A 191 16.40 -34.45 -28.24
CA TYR A 191 16.67 -35.83 -28.64
C TYR A 191 17.82 -35.88 -29.66
N THR A 192 18.86 -36.65 -29.36
CA THR A 192 20.08 -36.78 -30.17
C THR A 192 20.13 -38.02 -31.05
N GLY A 193 19.12 -38.90 -30.95
CA GLY A 193 19.03 -40.12 -31.75
C GLY A 193 18.55 -39.87 -33.19
N HIS A 194 18.61 -40.91 -34.01
CA HIS A 194 18.18 -40.84 -35.41
C HIS A 194 16.65 -40.85 -35.54
N ILE A 195 16.11 -39.93 -36.34
CA ILE A 195 14.70 -39.92 -36.74
C ILE A 195 14.63 -40.21 -38.25
N PRO A 196 14.01 -41.33 -38.66
CA PRO A 196 13.88 -41.68 -40.06
C PRO A 196 13.11 -40.61 -40.84
N LYS A 197 13.48 -40.41 -42.10
CA LYS A 197 12.78 -39.52 -43.07
C LYS A 197 12.71 -38.05 -42.68
N LEU A 198 13.44 -37.62 -41.64
CA LEU A 198 13.51 -36.22 -41.22
C LEU A 198 14.28 -35.34 -42.23
N LYS A 199 15.41 -35.83 -42.77
CA LYS A 199 16.28 -35.06 -43.68
C LYS A 199 15.90 -35.18 -45.16
N VAL A 200 15.24 -36.27 -45.55
CA VAL A 200 15.06 -36.64 -46.97
C VAL A 200 13.93 -35.86 -47.64
N SER A 201 12.91 -35.43 -46.88
CA SER A 201 11.67 -34.90 -47.44
C SER A 201 11.66 -33.38 -47.66
N ASN A 202 12.73 -32.64 -47.32
CA ASN A 202 12.77 -31.16 -47.24
C ASN A 202 11.71 -30.54 -46.29
N ILE A 203 10.83 -31.35 -45.68
CA ILE A 203 9.74 -30.94 -44.79
C ILE A 203 10.26 -30.32 -43.48
N SER A 204 11.51 -30.62 -43.11
CA SER A 204 12.09 -30.27 -41.80
C SER A 204 12.85 -28.93 -41.76
N VAL A 205 13.08 -28.29 -42.91
CA VAL A 205 14.01 -27.15 -43.00
C VAL A 205 13.45 -25.87 -42.36
N SER A 206 12.13 -25.74 -42.25
CA SER A 206 11.48 -24.51 -41.78
C SER A 206 10.61 -24.67 -40.52
N LEU A 207 10.51 -25.88 -39.95
CA LEU A 207 9.57 -26.18 -38.86
C LEU A 207 10.27 -26.52 -37.54
N PRO A 208 9.65 -26.20 -36.39
CA PRO A 208 10.17 -26.59 -35.08
C PRO A 208 10.37 -28.11 -34.98
N PHE A 209 11.41 -28.53 -34.26
CA PHE A 209 11.84 -29.94 -34.19
C PHE A 209 10.71 -30.96 -33.96
N HIS A 210 9.82 -30.72 -32.99
CA HIS A 210 8.73 -31.65 -32.67
C HIS A 210 7.77 -31.86 -33.86
N HIS A 211 7.55 -30.81 -34.65
CA HIS A 211 6.66 -30.81 -35.79
C HIS A 211 7.33 -31.52 -36.97
N SER A 212 8.60 -31.23 -37.23
CA SER A 212 9.43 -31.93 -38.21
C SER A 212 9.52 -33.43 -37.92
N ALA A 213 9.74 -33.80 -36.66
CA ALA A 213 9.80 -35.19 -36.20
C ALA A 213 8.46 -35.91 -36.41
N LYS A 214 7.34 -35.26 -36.08
CA LYS A 214 5.99 -35.78 -36.34
C LYS A 214 5.76 -36.07 -37.83
N LEU A 215 6.11 -35.14 -38.71
CA LEU A 215 5.93 -35.30 -40.15
C LEU A 215 6.83 -36.40 -40.74
N GLY A 216 8.08 -36.50 -40.31
CA GLY A 216 8.97 -37.59 -40.73
C GLY A 216 8.43 -38.97 -40.34
N LEU A 217 7.94 -39.10 -39.10
CA LEU A 217 7.34 -40.34 -38.62
C LEU A 217 6.02 -40.67 -39.32
N SER A 218 5.20 -39.67 -39.70
CA SER A 218 3.95 -39.93 -40.43
C SER A 218 4.23 -40.47 -41.84
N VAL A 219 5.25 -39.95 -42.52
CA VAL A 219 5.68 -40.46 -43.83
C VAL A 219 6.14 -41.90 -43.71
N LEU A 220 6.98 -42.21 -42.70
CA LEU A 220 7.44 -43.58 -42.45
C LEU A 220 6.26 -44.54 -42.16
N LYS A 221 5.27 -44.08 -41.39
CA LYS A 221 4.06 -44.87 -41.09
C LYS A 221 3.31 -45.22 -42.38
N GLN A 222 3.12 -44.24 -43.27
CA GLN A 222 2.43 -44.45 -44.55
C GLN A 222 3.20 -45.40 -45.48
N GLU A 223 4.54 -45.27 -45.57
CA GLU A 223 5.38 -46.19 -46.32
C GLU A 223 5.23 -47.63 -45.81
N ASN A 224 5.27 -47.83 -44.50
CA ASN A 224 5.10 -49.14 -43.89
C ASN A 224 3.70 -49.72 -44.17
N GLU A 225 2.65 -48.90 -44.08
CA GLU A 225 1.27 -49.32 -44.40
C GLU A 225 1.13 -49.71 -45.88
N ASN A 226 1.78 -48.99 -46.79
CA ASN A 226 1.77 -49.30 -48.22
C ASN A 226 2.53 -50.60 -48.51
N ALA A 227 3.71 -50.80 -47.91
CA ALA A 227 4.50 -52.03 -48.06
C ALA A 227 3.75 -53.27 -47.54
N VAL A 228 3.00 -53.14 -46.43
CA VAL A 228 2.16 -54.23 -45.91
C VAL A 228 1.01 -54.55 -46.88
N LYS A 229 0.38 -53.53 -47.49
CA LYS A 229 -0.68 -53.72 -48.49
C LYS A 229 -0.18 -54.37 -49.78
N GLU A 230 1.06 -54.10 -50.18
CA GLU A 230 1.69 -54.73 -51.34
C GLU A 230 2.04 -56.19 -51.08
N ASN A 231 2.49 -56.54 -49.88
CA ASN A 231 2.80 -57.93 -49.49
C ASN A 231 1.56 -58.80 -49.19
N THR A 232 0.36 -58.21 -49.08
CA THR A 232 -0.90 -58.92 -48.82
C THR A 232 -1.78 -59.07 -50.06
N ARG A 233 -1.30 -58.63 -51.23
CA ARG A 233 -1.86 -58.93 -52.55
C ARG A 233 -1.08 -60.06 -53.21
#